data_AF-A0A7W8TW50-F1
#
_entry.id   AF-A0A7W8TW50-F1
#
_cell.length_a   1.000
_cell.length_b   1.000
_cell.length_c   1.000
_cell.angle_alpha   90.00
_cell.angle_beta   90.00
_cell.angle_gamma   90.00
#
_symmetry.space_group_name_H-M   'P 1'
#
loop_
_entity.id
_entity.type
_entity.pdbx_description
1 polymer ?
#
loop_
_entity_poly.entity_id
_entity_poly.type
_entity_poly.pdbx_seq_one_letter_code
_entity_poly.pdbx_strand_id
1 'polypeptide(L)'
;MTADEFDPASVPRFPIFSLVLNEDEGLVELDGLAIEPALGEQPKDAGIAEVVQKIKAHRLQAVRVRARTGVDDEVWDLVVTDQGNTYDVTPSISVETNSVKRRKYIAIIAGTAAVGVTAVAVVLMVTNSAKTPQPVGWDTPGVNAQIPVALPSGFATTATWSLPVDKNSTVTILNTGHLVSSDQAGNLVARDPKTGQPKWTGSEAPANIGELDQTTWAGTPSVAAASERALRVWDLRTPADGGVSVAHSIAVTNEEHVDTDGPTPFINRGDWVVSLPANDFSIRDVIIPAGTLPVLASLNDDITVIGRTNLHVVAADGSVTKTLPFTPPKSTAGQPTVSWVLDDTHVLVGWKGTTSVLAIVDTTTGKIAASSKVRNLPREEADILSDPNSKTAVLERLAINHGDKPAIKTLEDFQTTTIHEGIAYGEFPEGPAAVNLLTLTKPTPWATYTAEDPAPNLVTDDAAYVVTPMLDQTVLYRAERSE
;
A
#
# COMPACT_ATOMS: atom_id res chain seq x y z
N MET A 1 -7.36 -16.85 43.28
CA MET A 1 -6.89 -16.37 41.97
C MET A 1 -6.15 -15.07 42.25
N THR A 2 -4.82 -15.14 42.33
CA THR A 2 -3.95 -13.97 42.44
C THR A 2 -3.35 -13.74 41.06
N ALA A 3 -3.29 -12.47 40.66
CA ALA A 3 -2.81 -12.00 39.36
C ALA A 3 -1.52 -12.70 38.94
N ASP A 4 -1.41 -13.05 37.66
CA ASP A 4 -0.13 -13.29 37.01
C ASP A 4 0.78 -12.11 37.35
N GLU A 5 1.88 -12.39 38.04
CA GLU A 5 2.84 -11.37 38.47
C GLU A 5 3.63 -10.93 37.23
N PHE A 6 3.21 -9.81 36.64
CA PHE A 6 3.88 -9.19 35.50
C PHE A 6 5.32 -8.80 35.88
N ASP A 7 6.30 -9.22 35.07
CA ASP A 7 7.72 -8.89 35.27
C ASP A 7 8.14 -7.70 34.37
N PRO A 8 8.35 -6.48 34.92
CA PRO A 8 8.78 -5.31 34.16
C PRO A 8 10.15 -5.48 33.47
N ALA A 9 10.99 -6.42 33.94
CA ALA A 9 12.29 -6.68 33.33
C ALA A 9 12.19 -7.44 32.01
N SER A 10 11.09 -8.15 31.77
CA SER A 10 10.83 -8.87 30.51
C SER A 10 10.38 -7.95 29.36
N VAL A 11 10.05 -6.68 29.66
CA VAL A 11 9.65 -5.70 28.64
C VAL A 11 10.87 -5.29 27.82
N PRO A 12 10.80 -5.40 26.47
CA PRO A 12 11.87 -4.99 25.56
C PRO A 12 12.40 -3.58 25.87
N ARG A 13 13.68 -3.35 25.57
CA ARG A 13 14.33 -2.03 25.83
C ARG A 13 13.82 -0.92 24.90
N PHE A 14 13.19 -1.29 23.78
CA PHE A 14 12.60 -0.39 22.80
C PHE A 14 11.26 -0.97 22.31
N PRO A 15 10.29 -0.13 21.88
CA PRO A 15 10.34 1.34 21.85
C PRO A 15 10.25 1.99 23.25
N ILE A 16 10.72 3.24 23.38
CA ILE A 16 10.58 4.07 24.59
C ILE A 16 9.76 5.30 24.21
N PHE A 17 8.58 5.47 24.80
CA PHE A 17 7.79 6.68 24.59
C PHE A 17 8.22 7.79 25.55
N SER A 18 8.24 9.03 25.10
CA SER A 18 8.58 10.21 25.89
C SER A 18 7.31 10.90 26.37
N LEU A 19 7.01 10.81 27.67
CA LEU A 19 5.87 11.49 28.29
C LEU A 19 6.34 12.76 29.01
N VAL A 20 5.75 13.91 28.68
CA VAL A 20 5.99 15.19 29.34
C VAL A 20 4.77 15.53 30.17
N LEU A 21 4.97 15.75 31.46
CA LEU A 21 3.91 16.13 32.40
C LEU A 21 4.24 17.51 32.98
N ASN A 22 3.39 18.50 32.72
CA ASN A 22 3.41 19.77 33.42
C ASN A 22 2.05 19.99 34.07
N GLU A 23 1.94 19.51 35.31
CA GLU A 23 0.68 19.54 36.08
C GLU A 23 0.22 20.97 36.38
N ASP A 24 1.15 21.93 36.52
CA ASP A 24 0.85 23.34 36.80
C ASP A 24 0.25 24.08 35.60
N GLU A 25 0.67 23.72 34.39
CA GLU A 25 0.15 24.27 33.13
C GLU A 25 -0.96 23.41 32.51
N GLY A 26 -1.29 22.27 33.12
CA GLY A 26 -2.24 21.29 32.59
C GLY A 26 -1.79 20.67 31.26
N LEU A 27 -0.49 20.76 30.94
CA LEU A 27 0.09 20.31 29.69
C LEU A 27 0.57 18.86 29.84
N VAL A 28 0.15 18.01 28.91
CA VAL A 28 0.58 16.63 28.77
C VAL A 28 1.03 16.46 27.33
N GLU A 29 2.21 15.90 27.10
CA GLU A 29 2.66 15.55 25.76
C GLU A 29 3.16 14.12 25.72
N LEU A 30 2.83 13.39 24.66
CA LEU A 30 3.40 12.09 24.36
C LEU A 30 4.13 12.17 23.03
N ASP A 31 5.44 11.86 23.05
CA ASP A 31 6.33 11.94 21.89
C ASP A 31 6.30 13.31 21.16
N GLY A 32 6.03 14.38 21.91
CA GLY A 32 5.94 15.76 21.40
C GLY A 32 4.58 16.16 20.84
N LEU A 33 3.57 15.29 20.92
CA LEU A 33 2.18 15.60 20.62
C LEU A 33 1.44 15.99 21.89
N ALA A 34 0.81 17.17 21.89
CA ALA A 34 0.00 17.63 23.01
C ALA A 34 -1.28 16.79 23.14
N ILE A 35 -1.54 16.30 24.36
CA ILE A 35 -2.75 15.58 24.73
C ILE A 35 -3.64 16.57 25.47
N GLU A 36 -4.88 16.74 25.01
CA GLU A 36 -5.90 17.51 25.72
C GLU A 36 -6.66 16.58 26.68
N PRO A 37 -6.50 16.72 28.01
CA PRO A 37 -7.23 15.89 28.97
C PRO A 37 -8.74 16.13 28.87
N ALA A 38 -9.55 15.09 29.09
CA ALA A 38 -11.00 15.27 29.16
C ALA A 38 -11.40 16.17 30.35
N LEU A 39 -12.59 16.78 30.30
CA LEU A 39 -13.04 17.69 31.35
C LEU A 39 -13.06 17.01 32.73
N GLY A 40 -12.14 17.40 33.61
CA GLY A 40 -11.99 16.86 34.96
C GLY A 40 -11.04 15.67 35.10
N GLU A 41 -10.39 15.25 34.01
CA GLU A 41 -9.32 14.25 33.99
C GLU A 41 -7.98 14.87 34.41
N GLN A 42 -7.19 14.14 35.19
CA GLN A 42 -5.86 14.60 35.58
C GLN A 42 -4.88 14.44 34.39
N PRO A 43 -3.97 15.41 34.17
CA PRO A 43 -2.93 15.34 33.13
C PRO A 43 -2.20 13.99 33.09
N LYS A 44 -1.83 13.46 34.26
CA LYS A 44 -1.17 12.16 34.38
C LYS A 44 -2.01 10.99 33.86
N ASP A 45 -3.30 10.97 34.19
CA ASP A 45 -4.20 9.89 33.80
C ASP A 45 -4.46 9.92 32.29
N ALA A 46 -4.62 11.12 31.71
CA ALA A 46 -4.72 11.32 30.26
C ALA A 46 -3.45 10.84 29.53
N GLY A 47 -2.26 11.16 30.06
CA GLY A 47 -0.98 10.70 29.50
C GLY A 47 -0.82 9.18 29.53
N ILE A 48 -1.23 8.52 30.62
CA ILE A 48 -1.20 7.06 30.73
C ILE A 48 -2.24 6.43 29.79
N ALA A 49 -3.44 7.00 29.69
CA ALA A 49 -4.47 6.52 28.79
C ALA A 49 -4.01 6.56 27.32
N GLU A 50 -3.33 7.63 26.91
CA GLU A 50 -2.78 7.75 25.56
C GLU A 50 -1.65 6.73 25.31
N VAL A 51 -0.78 6.52 26.28
CA VAL A 51 0.23 5.44 26.22
C VAL A 51 -0.45 4.08 26.05
N VAL A 52 -1.52 3.79 26.80
CA VAL A 52 -2.29 2.54 26.68
C VAL A 52 -2.93 2.40 25.30
N GLN A 53 -3.46 3.49 24.75
CA GLN A 53 -4.00 3.51 23.39
C GLN A 53 -2.92 3.18 22.37
N LYS A 54 -1.72 3.76 22.50
CA LYS A 54 -0.56 3.48 21.63
C LYS A 54 -0.09 2.02 21.79
N ILE A 55 -0.01 1.49 23.01
CA ILE A 55 0.30 0.07 23.29
C ILE A 55 -0.67 -0.86 22.54
N LYS A 56 -1.98 -0.59 22.64
CA LYS A 56 -3.03 -1.38 22.00
C LYS A 56 -3.00 -1.27 20.49
N ALA A 57 -2.77 -0.06 19.96
CA ALA A 57 -2.63 0.17 18.52
C ALA A 57 -1.49 -0.68 17.93
N HIS A 58 -0.37 -0.79 18.64
CA HIS A 58 0.78 -1.59 18.22
C HIS A 58 0.75 -3.07 18.66
N ARG A 59 -0.36 -3.54 19.27
CA ARG A 59 -0.53 -4.92 19.78
C ARG A 59 0.59 -5.36 20.74
N LEU A 60 1.13 -4.42 21.51
CA LEU A 60 2.13 -4.69 22.54
C LEU A 60 1.43 -5.01 23.87
N GLN A 61 2.08 -5.78 24.74
CA GLN A 61 1.55 -6.06 26.08
C GLN A 61 2.00 -5.02 27.11
N ALA A 62 3.18 -4.44 26.89
CA ALA A 62 3.74 -3.35 27.68
C ALA A 62 4.85 -2.64 26.89
N VAL A 63 5.14 -1.40 27.26
CA VAL A 63 6.20 -0.57 26.68
C VAL A 63 6.94 0.19 27.77
N ARG A 64 8.15 0.64 27.46
CA ARG A 64 8.89 1.56 28.34
C ARG A 64 8.46 2.99 28.05
N VAL A 65 8.33 3.80 29.09
CA VAL A 65 7.98 5.22 28.99
C VAL A 65 8.99 6.01 29.80
N ARG A 66 9.58 7.03 29.20
CA ARG A 66 10.40 8.00 29.90
C ARG A 66 9.54 9.22 30.21
N ALA A 67 9.15 9.37 31.47
CA ALA A 67 8.38 10.51 31.92
C ALA A 67 9.31 11.63 32.41
N ARG A 68 9.01 12.88 32.05
CA ARG A 68 9.71 14.06 32.56
C ARG A 68 8.72 15.12 33.07
N THR A 69 9.05 15.79 34.16
CA THR A 69 8.31 16.97 34.62
C THR A 69 8.88 18.22 33.96
N GLY A 70 8.01 19.08 33.43
CA GLY A 70 8.42 20.31 32.72
C GLY A 70 9.18 21.33 33.59
N VAL A 71 9.17 21.17 34.92
CA VAL A 71 9.65 22.16 35.90
C VAL A 71 11.04 21.81 36.47
N ASP A 72 11.33 20.52 36.72
CA ASP A 72 12.52 20.10 37.47
C ASP A 72 13.48 19.17 36.71
N ASP A 73 13.21 18.89 35.42
CA ASP A 73 13.98 17.97 34.55
C ASP A 73 14.20 16.58 35.19
N GLU A 74 13.34 16.21 36.15
CA GLU A 74 13.35 14.90 36.79
C GLU A 74 12.83 13.87 35.79
N VAL A 75 13.59 12.79 35.61
CA VAL A 75 13.32 11.74 34.62
C VAL A 75 12.99 10.45 35.34
N TRP A 76 11.79 9.92 35.10
CA TRP A 76 11.37 8.60 35.54
C TRP A 76 11.34 7.63 34.35
N ASP A 77 12.00 6.50 34.49
CA ASP A 77 11.90 5.40 33.54
C ASP A 77 10.81 4.44 34.04
N LEU A 78 9.71 4.33 33.29
CA LEU A 78 8.53 3.56 33.63
C LEU A 78 8.33 2.40 32.63
N VAL A 79 7.58 1.40 33.06
CA VAL A 79 6.94 0.39 32.20
C VAL A 79 5.43 0.53 32.33
N VAL A 80 4.73 0.70 31.21
CA VAL A 80 3.27 0.81 31.16
C VAL A 80 2.71 -0.40 30.41
N THR A 81 1.68 -1.03 30.97
CA THR A 81 1.00 -2.20 30.39
C THR A 81 -0.22 -1.78 29.57
N ASP A 82 -0.71 -2.68 28.72
CA ASP A 82 -1.96 -2.52 27.96
C ASP A 82 -3.23 -2.35 28.84
N GLN A 83 -3.14 -2.67 30.13
CA GLN A 83 -4.18 -2.45 31.13
C GLN A 83 -4.03 -1.12 31.90
N GLY A 84 -3.00 -0.32 31.60
CA GLY A 84 -2.74 0.95 32.29
C GLY A 84 -2.02 0.82 33.63
N ASN A 85 -1.55 -0.38 34.01
CA ASN A 85 -0.66 -0.51 35.17
C ASN A 85 0.71 0.08 34.84
N THR A 86 1.25 0.86 35.76
CA THR A 86 2.56 1.51 35.65
C THR A 86 3.54 0.94 36.69
N TYR A 87 4.77 0.66 36.24
CA TYR A 87 5.85 0.14 37.07
C TYR A 87 7.06 1.07 36.94
N ASP A 88 7.52 1.63 38.05
CA ASP A 88 8.74 2.43 38.06
C ASP A 88 9.97 1.52 37.98
N VAL A 89 10.75 1.69 36.92
CA VAL A 89 12.01 0.97 36.67
C VAL A 89 13.21 1.91 36.67
N THR A 90 13.05 3.12 37.21
CA THR A 90 14.13 4.09 37.40
C THR A 90 15.25 3.41 38.20
N PRO A 91 16.50 3.38 37.69
CA PRO A 91 17.58 2.65 38.35
C PRO A 91 17.78 3.14 39.79
N SER A 92 17.40 2.33 40.77
CA SER A 92 17.74 2.57 42.17
C SER A 92 19.21 2.25 42.37
N ILE A 93 20.00 3.23 42.80
CA ILE A 93 21.39 2.99 43.20
C ILE A 93 21.36 2.22 44.52
N SER A 94 21.30 0.89 44.46
CA SER A 94 21.50 0.02 45.62
C SER A 94 21.95 -1.39 45.24
N VAL A 95 22.82 -1.92 46.09
CA VAL A 95 23.78 -3.02 45.92
C VAL A 95 23.13 -4.40 45.84
N GLU A 96 23.78 -5.30 45.08
CA GLU A 96 23.53 -6.74 44.91
C GLU A 96 22.90 -7.47 46.11
N THR A 97 21.96 -8.39 45.84
CA THR A 97 22.08 -9.76 46.39
C THR A 97 21.24 -10.79 45.63
N ASN A 98 21.91 -11.90 45.31
CA ASN A 98 21.41 -13.14 44.73
C ASN A 98 20.22 -13.77 45.49
N SER A 99 19.31 -14.47 44.78
CA SER A 99 19.10 -15.91 45.04
C SER A 99 18.29 -16.63 43.94
N VAL A 100 18.80 -17.79 43.54
CA VAL A 100 18.16 -18.81 42.70
C VAL A 100 17.29 -19.71 43.59
N LYS A 101 16.09 -20.12 43.15
CA LYS A 101 15.45 -21.36 43.64
C LYS A 101 14.42 -21.97 42.66
N ARG A 102 14.63 -23.27 42.37
CA ARG A 102 13.74 -24.22 41.66
C ARG A 102 12.66 -24.82 42.57
N ARG A 103 11.47 -25.15 42.02
CA ARG A 103 10.60 -26.37 42.24
C ARG A 103 9.24 -26.15 41.53
N LYS A 104 8.72 -26.97 40.59
CA LYS A 104 8.24 -28.39 40.52
C LYS A 104 6.80 -28.65 41.05
N TYR A 105 5.91 -28.99 40.09
CA TYR A 105 4.59 -29.70 40.09
C TYR A 105 3.37 -29.00 40.75
N ILE A 106 2.14 -29.04 40.20
CA ILE A 106 1.21 -30.19 40.10
C ILE A 106 0.11 -29.94 39.03
N ALA A 107 -0.35 -31.00 38.36
CA ALA A 107 -1.54 -31.06 37.50
C ALA A 107 -2.78 -31.59 38.23
N ILE A 108 -3.98 -31.03 37.98
CA ILE A 108 -5.34 -31.59 38.21
C ILE A 108 -6.28 -30.90 37.19
N ILE A 109 -6.71 -31.52 36.08
CA ILE A 109 -7.86 -32.41 35.83
C ILE A 109 -9.27 -31.73 35.84
N ALA A 110 -9.87 -31.79 34.64
CA ALA A 110 -11.26 -32.01 34.24
C ALA A 110 -12.39 -30.97 34.46
N GLY A 111 -13.16 -30.78 33.38
CA GLY A 111 -14.51 -30.23 33.40
C GLY A 111 -15.11 -30.06 32.00
N THR A 112 -15.64 -31.15 31.44
CA THR A 112 -16.42 -31.22 30.19
C THR A 112 -17.76 -30.50 30.26
N ALA A 113 -18.19 -29.88 29.16
CA ALA A 113 -19.60 -29.85 28.74
C ALA A 113 -19.71 -29.67 27.21
N ALA A 114 -20.28 -30.67 26.56
CA ALA A 114 -20.61 -30.70 25.15
C ALA A 114 -22.02 -30.16 24.90
N VAL A 115 -22.18 -29.33 23.86
CA VAL A 115 -23.37 -29.18 23.01
C VAL A 115 -22.79 -28.71 21.66
N GLY A 116 -22.87 -29.39 20.52
CA GLY A 116 -23.94 -30.25 20.03
C GLY A 116 -24.74 -29.50 18.97
N VAL A 117 -24.15 -29.22 17.79
CA VAL A 117 -24.92 -28.95 16.57
C VAL A 117 -24.29 -29.74 15.42
N THR A 118 -24.91 -30.87 15.15
CA THR A 118 -24.83 -31.63 13.91
C THR A 118 -25.44 -30.81 12.77
N ALA A 119 -24.63 -30.40 11.79
CA ALA A 119 -25.15 -30.05 10.47
C ALA A 119 -25.19 -31.33 9.61
N VAL A 120 -26.40 -31.69 9.21
CA VAL A 120 -26.75 -32.89 8.46
C VAL A 120 -26.19 -32.80 7.04
N ALA A 121 -25.26 -33.68 6.70
CA ALA A 121 -24.91 -33.96 5.31
C ALA A 121 -26.01 -34.84 4.69
N VAL A 122 -26.80 -34.27 3.78
CA VAL A 122 -27.71 -35.06 2.93
C VAL A 122 -26.88 -35.69 1.83
N VAL A 123 -26.55 -36.97 1.99
CA VAL A 123 -25.99 -37.82 0.93
C VAL A 123 -27.14 -38.30 0.05
N LEU A 124 -27.35 -37.67 -1.11
CA LEU A 124 -28.11 -38.27 -2.20
C LEU A 124 -27.19 -39.22 -2.96
N MET A 125 -27.26 -40.52 -2.62
CA MET A 125 -26.72 -41.56 -3.48
C MET A 125 -27.58 -41.67 -4.75
N VAL A 126 -27.13 -41.02 -5.82
CA VAL A 126 -27.55 -41.38 -7.18
C VAL A 126 -26.47 -42.28 -7.75
N THR A 127 -26.72 -43.59 -7.75
CA THR A 127 -25.93 -44.56 -8.52
C THR A 127 -26.23 -44.35 -10.00
N ASN A 128 -25.54 -43.40 -10.62
CA ASN A 128 -25.27 -43.42 -12.04
C ASN A 128 -23.76 -43.30 -12.19
N SER A 129 -23.14 -44.23 -12.90
CA SER A 129 -21.77 -44.09 -13.38
C SER A 129 -21.70 -42.88 -14.30
N ALA A 130 -21.56 -41.69 -13.72
CA ALA A 130 -21.20 -40.50 -14.45
C ALA A 130 -19.81 -40.78 -15.02
N LYS A 131 -19.73 -40.87 -16.35
CA LYS A 131 -18.49 -40.58 -17.05
C LYS A 131 -17.93 -39.33 -16.40
N THR A 132 -16.70 -39.40 -15.89
CA THR A 132 -15.96 -38.21 -15.47
C THR A 132 -16.22 -37.15 -16.53
N PRO A 133 -16.87 -36.01 -16.22
CA PRO A 133 -17.10 -35.00 -17.23
C PRO A 133 -15.73 -34.68 -17.81
N GLN A 134 -15.55 -34.97 -19.11
CA GLN A 134 -14.40 -34.42 -19.82
C GLN A 134 -14.45 -32.92 -19.55
N PRO A 135 -13.33 -32.28 -19.18
CA PRO A 135 -13.31 -30.84 -19.00
C PRO A 135 -13.91 -30.23 -20.26
N VAL A 136 -15.05 -29.55 -20.10
CA VAL A 136 -15.67 -28.81 -21.21
C VAL A 136 -14.60 -27.79 -21.63
N GLY A 137 -14.18 -27.84 -22.89
CA GLY A 137 -13.23 -26.87 -23.42
C GLY A 137 -13.77 -25.47 -23.19
N TRP A 138 -12.90 -24.53 -22.80
CA TRP A 138 -13.30 -23.13 -22.65
C TRP A 138 -13.79 -22.61 -24.00
N ASP A 139 -15.04 -22.15 -24.04
CA ASP A 139 -15.61 -21.44 -25.18
C ASP A 139 -15.49 -19.93 -24.92
N THR A 140 -14.80 -19.23 -25.81
CA THR A 140 -14.49 -17.80 -25.64
C THR A 140 -15.79 -17.00 -25.77
N PRO A 141 -16.25 -16.30 -24.71
CA PRO A 141 -17.53 -15.61 -24.73
C PRO A 141 -17.45 -14.27 -25.46
N GLY A 142 -18.56 -13.84 -26.06
CA GLY A 142 -18.68 -12.47 -26.58
C GLY A 142 -17.85 -12.16 -27.83
N VAL A 143 -17.33 -13.18 -28.51
CA VAL A 143 -16.58 -13.03 -29.76
C VAL A 143 -17.42 -12.28 -30.79
N ASN A 144 -16.82 -11.27 -31.43
CA ASN A 144 -17.44 -10.35 -32.39
C ASN A 144 -18.59 -9.50 -31.84
N ALA A 145 -18.75 -9.38 -30.51
CA ALA A 145 -19.71 -8.45 -29.93
C ALA A 145 -19.36 -7.01 -30.31
N GLN A 146 -20.35 -6.21 -30.70
CA GLN A 146 -20.15 -4.79 -30.98
C GLN A 146 -19.75 -4.07 -29.70
N ILE A 147 -18.65 -3.32 -29.73
CA ILE A 147 -18.24 -2.47 -28.61
C ILE A 147 -19.03 -1.17 -28.71
N PRO A 148 -19.78 -0.77 -27.67
CA PRO A 148 -20.72 0.35 -27.73
C PRO A 148 -20.07 1.70 -27.43
N VAL A 149 -18.73 1.77 -27.40
CA VAL A 149 -17.98 2.98 -27.07
C VAL A 149 -16.87 3.24 -28.07
N ALA A 150 -16.28 4.41 -27.95
CA ALA A 150 -15.06 4.81 -28.61
C ALA A 150 -13.84 3.96 -28.26
N LEU A 151 -13.02 3.70 -29.27
CA LEU A 151 -11.66 3.19 -29.07
C LEU A 151 -10.64 4.07 -29.79
N PRO A 152 -9.39 4.11 -29.30
CA PRO A 152 -8.30 4.80 -30.00
C PRO A 152 -8.18 4.30 -31.44
N SER A 153 -7.66 5.15 -32.34
CA SER A 153 -7.38 4.73 -33.71
C SER A 153 -6.44 3.52 -33.73
N GLY A 154 -6.78 2.51 -34.53
CA GLY A 154 -5.99 1.29 -34.63
C GLY A 154 -6.47 0.13 -33.76
N PHE A 155 -7.65 0.23 -33.12
CA PHE A 155 -8.31 -0.88 -32.45
C PHE A 155 -9.63 -1.26 -33.15
N ALA A 156 -9.96 -2.56 -33.13
CA ALA A 156 -11.17 -3.10 -33.71
C ALA A 156 -12.42 -2.63 -32.95
N THR A 157 -13.51 -2.35 -33.67
CA THR A 157 -14.80 -1.94 -33.08
C THR A 157 -15.65 -3.11 -32.56
N THR A 158 -15.16 -4.34 -32.76
CA THR A 158 -15.78 -5.58 -32.26
C THR A 158 -14.84 -6.28 -31.31
N ALA A 159 -15.39 -6.92 -30.28
CA ALA A 159 -14.62 -7.57 -29.25
C ALA A 159 -14.06 -8.93 -29.71
N THR A 160 -12.81 -9.22 -29.35
CA THR A 160 -12.27 -10.59 -29.42
C THR A 160 -12.99 -11.49 -28.42
N TRP A 161 -13.33 -10.93 -27.25
CA TRP A 161 -14.19 -11.55 -26.25
C TRP A 161 -14.83 -10.48 -25.37
N SER A 162 -15.96 -10.81 -24.75
CA SER A 162 -16.59 -9.96 -23.75
C SER A 162 -17.21 -10.78 -22.61
N LEU A 163 -17.22 -10.18 -21.41
CA LEU A 163 -17.62 -10.84 -20.18
C LEU A 163 -18.43 -9.88 -19.30
N PRO A 164 -19.49 -10.35 -18.63
CA PRO A 164 -20.14 -9.56 -17.59
C PRO A 164 -19.19 -9.39 -16.41
N VAL A 165 -19.16 -8.18 -15.84
CA VAL A 165 -18.40 -7.80 -14.66
C VAL A 165 -19.29 -7.01 -13.70
N ASP A 166 -18.79 -6.70 -12.52
CA ASP A 166 -19.55 -5.94 -11.54
C ASP A 166 -19.76 -4.50 -11.98
N LYS A 167 -20.84 -3.94 -11.46
CA LYS A 167 -21.05 -2.50 -11.55
C LYS A 167 -19.90 -1.83 -10.79
N ASN A 168 -19.14 -1.00 -11.49
CA ASN A 168 -17.90 -0.36 -11.02
C ASN A 168 -16.66 -1.27 -10.98
N SER A 169 -16.65 -2.42 -11.66
CA SER A 169 -15.40 -3.16 -11.87
C SER A 169 -14.38 -2.27 -12.57
N THR A 170 -13.24 -2.10 -11.91
CA THR A 170 -12.01 -1.63 -12.54
C THR A 170 -11.25 -2.83 -13.12
N VAL A 171 -10.25 -2.59 -13.95
CA VAL A 171 -9.38 -3.64 -14.50
C VAL A 171 -7.94 -3.19 -14.47
N THR A 172 -7.04 -4.14 -14.27
CA THR A 172 -5.59 -3.93 -14.38
C THR A 172 -4.94 -5.09 -15.11
N ILE A 173 -3.66 -4.96 -15.46
CA ILE A 173 -2.88 -6.01 -16.11
C ILE A 173 -1.68 -6.39 -15.24
N LEU A 174 -1.48 -7.68 -15.09
CA LEU A 174 -0.25 -8.22 -14.51
C LEU A 174 0.89 -8.13 -15.52
N ASN A 175 2.13 -8.05 -15.07
CA ASN A 175 3.35 -8.15 -15.88
C ASN A 175 3.41 -9.46 -16.71
N THR A 176 2.62 -10.47 -16.35
CA THR A 176 2.44 -11.70 -17.13
C THR A 176 1.50 -11.54 -18.34
N GLY A 177 0.91 -10.36 -18.53
CA GLY A 177 -0.10 -10.04 -19.52
C GLY A 177 -1.53 -10.46 -19.14
N HIS A 178 -1.73 -11.09 -17.98
CA HIS A 178 -3.07 -11.50 -17.55
C HIS A 178 -3.88 -10.31 -17.06
N LEU A 179 -5.13 -10.22 -17.51
CA LEU A 179 -6.05 -9.17 -17.11
C LEU A 179 -6.72 -9.55 -15.78
N VAL A 180 -6.71 -8.65 -14.80
CA VAL A 180 -7.34 -8.85 -13.50
C VAL A 180 -8.60 -8.02 -13.40
N SER A 181 -9.69 -8.65 -12.97
CA SER A 181 -10.98 -8.00 -12.67
C SER A 181 -11.58 -8.55 -11.39
N SER A 182 -12.54 -7.84 -10.80
CA SER A 182 -13.39 -8.35 -9.72
C SER A 182 -14.63 -9.05 -10.29
N ASP A 183 -15.16 -10.04 -9.57
CA ASP A 183 -16.45 -10.68 -9.86
C ASP A 183 -17.52 -10.34 -8.80
N GLN A 184 -18.79 -10.72 -9.08
CA GLN A 184 -19.97 -10.44 -8.24
C GLN A 184 -19.89 -11.04 -6.83
N ALA A 185 -19.02 -12.02 -6.63
CA ALA A 185 -18.80 -12.66 -5.35
C ALA A 185 -17.67 -11.98 -4.55
N GLY A 186 -17.05 -10.93 -5.09
CA GLY A 186 -15.93 -10.24 -4.47
C GLY A 186 -14.61 -11.01 -4.61
N ASN A 187 -14.44 -11.79 -5.68
CA ASN A 187 -13.16 -12.43 -5.99
C ASN A 187 -12.38 -11.62 -7.02
N LEU A 188 -11.05 -11.67 -6.93
CA LEU A 188 -10.14 -11.27 -8.00
C LEU A 188 -10.00 -12.42 -8.99
N VAL A 189 -10.11 -12.15 -10.28
CA VAL A 189 -9.93 -13.16 -11.33
C VAL A 189 -8.91 -12.66 -12.34
N ALA A 190 -7.77 -13.35 -12.45
CA ALA A 190 -6.81 -13.12 -13.51
C ALA A 190 -7.16 -14.02 -14.71
N ARG A 191 -7.27 -13.41 -15.89
CA ARG A 191 -7.72 -14.05 -17.13
C ARG A 191 -6.64 -14.03 -18.18
N ASP A 192 -6.61 -15.10 -18.97
CA ASP A 192 -5.81 -15.13 -20.19
C ASP A 192 -6.26 -14.01 -21.13
N PRO A 193 -5.36 -13.12 -21.57
CA PRO A 193 -5.74 -11.94 -22.34
C PRO A 193 -6.34 -12.29 -23.69
N LYS A 194 -6.00 -13.44 -24.29
CA LYS A 194 -6.46 -13.82 -25.62
C LYS A 194 -7.86 -14.45 -25.61
N THR A 195 -8.19 -15.19 -24.56
CA THR A 195 -9.39 -16.03 -24.50
C THR A 195 -10.39 -15.63 -23.42
N GLY A 196 -10.01 -14.76 -22.48
CA GLY A 196 -10.83 -14.42 -21.31
C GLY A 196 -10.95 -15.55 -20.28
N GLN A 197 -10.25 -16.68 -20.49
CA GLN A 197 -10.30 -17.84 -19.61
C GLN A 197 -9.70 -17.50 -18.23
N PRO A 198 -10.40 -17.76 -17.11
CA PRO A 198 -9.79 -17.67 -15.78
C PRO A 198 -8.55 -18.55 -15.68
N LYS A 199 -7.44 -17.99 -15.19
CA LYS A 199 -6.18 -18.71 -14.92
C LYS A 199 -5.80 -18.68 -13.45
N TRP A 200 -6.25 -17.68 -12.72
CA TRP A 200 -6.03 -17.55 -11.28
C TRP A 200 -7.21 -16.82 -10.64
N THR A 201 -7.46 -17.14 -9.37
CA THR A 201 -8.53 -16.51 -8.59
C THR A 201 -8.02 -16.23 -7.18
N GLY A 202 -8.31 -15.03 -6.69
CA GLY A 202 -8.09 -14.62 -5.31
C GLY A 202 -9.42 -14.27 -4.62
N SER A 203 -9.53 -14.47 -3.31
CA SER A 203 -10.72 -14.08 -2.54
C SER A 203 -10.54 -12.73 -1.85
N GLU A 204 -11.63 -12.12 -1.40
CA GLU A 204 -11.62 -10.87 -0.63
C GLU A 204 -11.10 -9.67 -1.43
N ALA A 205 -11.51 -9.55 -2.69
CA ALA A 205 -11.23 -8.38 -3.51
C ALA A 205 -11.70 -7.10 -2.78
N PRO A 206 -10.92 -6.02 -2.83
CA PRO A 206 -11.40 -4.72 -2.41
C PRO A 206 -12.51 -4.25 -3.36
N ALA A 207 -13.33 -3.30 -2.90
CA ALA A 207 -14.41 -2.75 -3.72
C ALA A 207 -13.88 -1.96 -4.93
N ASN A 208 -12.73 -1.28 -4.77
CA ASN A 208 -11.96 -0.71 -5.87
C ASN A 208 -10.71 -1.56 -6.11
N ILE A 209 -10.54 -2.08 -7.31
CA ILE A 209 -9.37 -2.88 -7.71
C ILE A 209 -8.44 -2.14 -8.69
N GLY A 210 -8.69 -0.84 -8.93
CA GLY A 210 -7.89 -0.03 -9.84
C GLY A 210 -6.48 0.24 -9.30
N GLU A 211 -6.31 0.06 -7.99
CA GLU A 211 -5.09 0.24 -7.20
C GLU A 211 -4.42 -1.12 -6.89
N LEU A 212 -4.62 -2.12 -7.76
CA LEU A 212 -3.94 -3.41 -7.64
C LEU A 212 -2.58 -3.34 -8.32
N ASP A 213 -1.53 -3.47 -7.52
CA ASP A 213 -0.16 -3.48 -8.02
C ASP A 213 0.41 -4.89 -7.99
N GLN A 214 1.00 -5.29 -9.12
CA GLN A 214 1.84 -6.48 -9.11
C GLN A 214 3.17 -6.14 -8.44
N THR A 215 3.54 -6.93 -7.45
CA THR A 215 4.76 -6.72 -6.68
C THR A 215 5.45 -8.03 -6.30
N THR A 216 6.53 -7.93 -5.54
CA THR A 216 7.21 -9.06 -4.91
C THR A 216 7.13 -8.94 -3.39
N TRP A 217 6.56 -9.94 -2.73
CA TRP A 217 6.50 -10.03 -1.27
C TRP A 217 7.58 -10.98 -0.75
N ALA A 218 8.69 -10.46 -0.24
CA ALA A 218 9.83 -11.25 0.27
C ALA A 218 10.26 -12.38 -0.71
N GLY A 219 10.39 -12.03 -2.00
CA GLY A 219 10.73 -12.95 -3.09
C GLY A 219 9.56 -13.76 -3.67
N THR A 220 8.35 -13.66 -3.12
CA THR A 220 7.15 -14.29 -3.66
C THR A 220 6.43 -13.35 -4.64
N PRO A 221 6.12 -13.78 -5.89
CA PRO A 221 5.29 -12.99 -6.79
C PRO A 221 3.89 -12.78 -6.21
N SER A 222 3.46 -11.53 -6.10
CA SER A 222 2.23 -11.17 -5.41
C SER A 222 1.48 -10.06 -6.14
N VAL A 223 0.21 -9.91 -5.80
CA VAL A 223 -0.55 -8.68 -6.04
C VAL A 223 -0.83 -8.04 -4.69
N ALA A 224 -0.74 -6.73 -4.61
CA ALA A 224 -1.05 -5.96 -3.42
C ALA A 224 -2.15 -4.93 -3.71
N ALA A 225 -2.97 -4.63 -2.70
CA ALA A 225 -3.90 -3.52 -2.72
C ALA A 225 -3.85 -2.82 -1.36
N ALA A 226 -3.53 -1.53 -1.37
CA ALA A 226 -3.67 -0.71 -0.19
C ALA A 226 -5.14 -0.26 -0.02
N SER A 227 -5.52 0.00 1.22
CA SER A 227 -6.78 0.66 1.58
C SER A 227 -6.54 1.42 2.88
N GLU A 228 -7.46 2.32 3.25
CA GLU A 228 -7.34 3.14 4.47
C GLU A 228 -7.03 2.34 5.75
N ARG A 229 -7.38 1.05 5.81
CA ARG A 229 -7.26 0.23 7.03
C ARG A 229 -6.46 -1.06 6.86
N ALA A 230 -6.15 -1.45 5.63
CA ALA A 230 -5.42 -2.69 5.39
C ALA A 230 -4.65 -2.66 4.07
N LEU A 231 -3.44 -3.19 4.11
CA LEU A 231 -2.74 -3.69 2.94
C LEU A 231 -3.12 -5.17 2.76
N ARG A 232 -3.72 -5.51 1.62
CA ARG A 232 -4.03 -6.88 1.24
C ARG A 232 -3.02 -7.39 0.23
N VAL A 233 -2.57 -8.62 0.41
CA VAL A 233 -1.56 -9.24 -0.46
C VAL A 233 -2.02 -10.64 -0.84
N TRP A 234 -1.97 -10.96 -2.13
CA TRP A 234 -2.30 -12.29 -2.64
C TRP A 234 -1.07 -12.94 -3.27
N ASP A 235 -0.86 -14.23 -2.99
CA ASP A 235 0.13 -15.04 -3.70
C ASP A 235 -0.36 -15.31 -5.13
N LEU A 236 0.44 -14.95 -6.13
CA LEU A 236 0.14 -15.23 -7.54
C LEU A 236 0.44 -16.67 -7.96
N ARG A 237 1.17 -17.43 -7.14
CA ARG A 237 1.37 -18.86 -7.38
C ARG A 237 0.04 -19.58 -7.18
N THR A 238 -0.43 -20.29 -8.21
CA THR A 238 -1.63 -21.11 -8.09
C THR A 238 -1.45 -22.12 -6.95
N PRO A 239 -2.39 -22.18 -5.99
CA PRO A 239 -2.39 -23.21 -4.96
C PRO A 239 -2.27 -24.61 -5.57
N ALA A 240 -1.58 -25.54 -4.88
CA ALA A 240 -1.29 -26.87 -5.42
C ALA A 240 -2.56 -27.70 -5.72
N ASP A 241 -3.68 -27.35 -5.09
CA ASP A 241 -5.01 -27.93 -5.32
C ASP A 241 -5.81 -27.22 -6.44
N GLY A 242 -5.24 -26.19 -7.06
CA GLY A 242 -5.92 -25.34 -8.04
C GLY A 242 -6.96 -24.40 -7.41
N GLY A 243 -6.91 -24.22 -6.09
CA GLY A 243 -7.87 -23.42 -5.32
C GLY A 243 -7.70 -21.91 -5.44
N VAL A 244 -8.48 -21.20 -4.64
CA VAL A 244 -8.49 -19.73 -4.56
C VAL A 244 -7.36 -19.25 -3.64
N SER A 245 -6.61 -18.25 -4.08
CA SER A 245 -5.59 -17.58 -3.27
C SER A 245 -6.27 -16.66 -2.25
N VAL A 246 -6.03 -16.88 -0.96
CA VAL A 246 -6.62 -16.07 0.12
C VAL A 246 -5.75 -14.85 0.39
N ALA A 247 -6.37 -13.69 0.56
CA ALA A 247 -5.66 -12.46 0.91
C ALA A 247 -4.98 -12.57 2.28
N HIS A 248 -3.71 -12.20 2.34
CA HIS A 248 -3.05 -11.85 3.59
C HIS A 248 -3.34 -10.38 3.91
N SER A 249 -3.92 -10.13 5.07
CA SER A 249 -4.33 -8.78 5.49
C SER A 249 -3.40 -8.25 6.56
N ILE A 250 -2.77 -7.11 6.27
CA ILE A 250 -1.87 -6.38 7.16
C ILE A 250 -2.59 -5.10 7.56
N ALA A 251 -2.77 -4.91 8.87
CA ALA A 251 -3.44 -3.71 9.38
C ALA A 251 -2.55 -2.48 9.14
N VAL A 252 -3.19 -1.43 8.62
CA VAL A 252 -2.61 -0.09 8.52
C VAL A 252 -3.55 0.94 9.13
N THR A 253 -3.01 2.04 9.61
CA THR A 253 -3.79 3.19 10.11
C THR A 253 -3.79 4.32 9.09
N ASN A 254 -4.67 5.29 9.27
CA ASN A 254 -4.76 6.46 8.38
C ASN A 254 -3.53 7.40 8.47
N GLU A 255 -2.65 7.19 9.45
CA GLU A 255 -1.40 7.97 9.62
C GLU A 255 -0.22 7.28 8.95
N GLU A 256 -0.39 6.03 8.54
CA GLU A 256 0.63 5.23 7.89
C GLU A 256 0.45 5.30 6.38
N HIS A 257 1.55 5.51 5.67
CA HIS A 257 1.54 5.53 4.21
C HIS A 257 2.02 4.18 3.67
N VAL A 258 1.29 3.63 2.70
CA VAL A 258 1.61 2.37 2.03
C VAL A 258 1.98 2.69 0.59
N ASP A 259 3.15 2.23 0.17
CA ASP A 259 3.61 2.32 -1.21
C ASP A 259 3.71 0.90 -1.78
N THR A 260 3.03 0.66 -2.91
CA THR A 260 2.96 -0.63 -3.61
C THR A 260 3.54 -0.59 -5.02
N ASP A 261 3.85 0.60 -5.55
CA ASP A 261 4.31 0.85 -6.92
C ASP A 261 5.76 0.39 -7.18
N GLY A 262 6.55 0.23 -6.11
CA GLY A 262 7.94 -0.18 -6.21
C GLY A 262 8.19 -1.68 -6.40
N PRO A 263 9.46 -2.08 -6.61
CA PRO A 263 9.87 -3.49 -6.72
C PRO A 263 9.43 -4.35 -5.52
N THR A 264 9.31 -3.71 -4.36
CA THR A 264 8.87 -4.30 -3.11
C THR A 264 8.04 -3.23 -2.39
N PRO A 265 6.86 -3.56 -1.85
CA PRO A 265 6.05 -2.59 -1.16
C PRO A 265 6.69 -2.24 0.19
N PHE A 266 6.33 -1.11 0.76
CA PHE A 266 6.69 -0.77 2.14
C PHE A 266 5.58 0.02 2.83
N ILE A 267 5.62 0.04 4.16
CA ILE A 267 4.71 0.82 4.99
C ILE A 267 5.55 1.82 5.79
N ASN A 268 5.39 3.10 5.52
CA ASN A 268 5.93 4.17 6.35
C ASN A 268 5.08 4.29 7.62
N ARG A 269 5.61 3.85 8.77
CA ARG A 269 4.90 3.82 10.05
C ARG A 269 4.95 5.18 10.79
N GLY A 270 5.67 6.16 10.25
CA GLY A 270 6.06 7.35 11.01
C GLY A 270 7.19 7.05 12.00
N ASP A 271 7.60 8.06 12.77
CA ASP A 271 8.62 7.95 13.83
C ASP A 271 9.92 7.22 13.40
N TRP A 272 10.29 7.38 12.12
CA TRP A 272 11.47 6.76 11.50
C TRP A 272 11.45 5.22 11.52
N VAL A 273 10.25 4.63 11.49
CA VAL A 273 10.04 3.19 11.35
C VAL A 273 9.39 2.91 10.00
N VAL A 274 9.92 1.91 9.29
CA VAL A 274 9.38 1.41 8.03
C VAL A 274 9.17 -0.08 8.15
N SER A 275 7.99 -0.58 7.81
CA SER A 275 7.77 -2.02 7.69
C SER A 275 8.04 -2.47 6.25
N LEU A 276 8.87 -3.51 6.12
CA LEU A 276 9.15 -4.20 4.87
C LEU A 276 8.52 -5.60 4.87
N PRO A 277 8.22 -6.18 3.70
CA PRO A 277 7.81 -7.57 3.56
C PRO A 277 8.76 -8.54 4.25
N ALA A 278 8.19 -9.53 4.91
CA ALA A 278 8.89 -10.69 5.45
C ALA A 278 8.22 -11.98 4.96
N ASN A 279 8.90 -13.12 5.18
CA ASN A 279 8.67 -14.36 4.45
C ASN A 279 7.20 -14.80 4.34
N ASP A 280 6.60 -15.34 5.37
CA ASP A 280 5.23 -15.88 5.44
C ASP A 280 4.08 -14.84 5.30
N PHE A 281 4.21 -13.88 4.38
CA PHE A 281 3.30 -12.73 4.22
C PHE A 281 3.20 -11.84 5.48
N SER A 282 4.20 -11.92 6.35
CA SER A 282 4.36 -11.03 7.50
C SER A 282 5.14 -9.77 7.13
N ILE A 283 5.35 -8.91 8.11
CA ILE A 283 6.13 -7.68 7.99
C ILE A 283 7.28 -7.66 9.01
N ARG A 284 8.33 -6.92 8.68
CA ARG A 284 9.48 -6.65 9.55
C ARG A 284 9.72 -5.15 9.62
N ASP A 285 9.82 -4.63 10.83
CA ASP A 285 10.14 -3.22 11.04
C ASP A 285 11.64 -2.94 10.96
N VAL A 286 11.97 -1.84 10.30
CA VAL A 286 13.32 -1.33 10.11
C VAL A 286 13.35 0.12 10.59
N ILE A 287 14.33 0.44 11.45
CA ILE A 287 14.57 1.80 11.90
C ILE A 287 15.42 2.51 10.85
N ILE A 288 14.94 3.65 10.35
CA ILE A 288 15.66 4.49 9.39
C ILE A 288 16.28 5.72 10.09
N PRO A 289 17.30 6.37 9.50
CA PRO A 289 17.88 7.58 10.08
C PRO A 289 16.84 8.68 10.33
N ALA A 290 16.95 9.36 11.47
CA ALA A 290 16.06 10.45 11.83
C ALA A 290 16.11 11.60 10.80
N GLY A 291 14.96 12.20 10.53
CA GLY A 291 14.84 13.30 9.56
C GLY A 291 14.98 12.86 8.09
N THR A 292 14.63 11.60 7.79
CA THR A 292 14.58 11.07 6.42
C THR A 292 13.17 10.60 6.05
N LEU A 293 12.86 10.63 4.76
CA LEU A 293 11.62 10.12 4.17
C LEU A 293 11.94 8.81 3.42
N PRO A 294 11.25 7.69 3.69
CA PRO A 294 11.38 6.48 2.86
C PRO A 294 10.79 6.71 1.48
N VAL A 295 11.49 6.24 0.44
CA VAL A 295 11.07 6.53 -0.95
C VAL A 295 11.09 5.32 -1.88
N LEU A 296 11.85 4.26 -1.58
CA LEU A 296 11.97 3.11 -2.48
C LEU A 296 12.55 1.89 -1.77
N ALA A 297 11.79 0.80 -1.69
CA ALA A 297 12.28 -0.50 -1.25
C ALA A 297 12.73 -1.35 -2.44
N SER A 298 13.87 -2.01 -2.30
CA SER A 298 14.46 -2.87 -3.33
C SER A 298 14.18 -4.35 -3.07
N LEU A 299 14.37 -5.18 -4.09
CA LEU A 299 14.24 -6.65 -4.01
C LEU A 299 15.22 -7.32 -3.03
N ASN A 300 16.24 -6.60 -2.55
CA ASN A 300 17.22 -7.10 -1.58
C ASN A 300 16.86 -6.75 -0.13
N ASP A 301 15.62 -6.31 0.12
CA ASP A 301 15.14 -5.80 1.41
C ASP A 301 15.85 -4.52 1.91
N ASP A 302 16.56 -3.80 1.03
CA ASP A 302 17.10 -2.48 1.35
C ASP A 302 16.03 -1.40 1.10
N ILE A 303 15.90 -0.43 2.01
CA ILE A 303 15.07 0.77 1.86
C ILE A 303 15.95 2.00 1.60
N THR A 304 15.66 2.71 0.51
CA THR A 304 16.24 4.02 0.24
C THR A 304 15.43 5.10 0.94
N VAL A 305 16.12 5.99 1.65
CA VAL A 305 15.52 7.12 2.35
C VAL A 305 16.22 8.43 1.96
N ILE A 306 15.46 9.53 1.88
CA ILE A 306 15.94 10.85 1.50
C ILE A 306 15.89 11.79 2.69
N GLY A 307 17.05 12.33 3.08
CA GLY A 307 17.17 13.42 4.03
C GLY A 307 17.31 14.78 3.36
N ARG A 308 17.72 15.79 4.14
CA ARG A 308 17.90 17.16 3.63
C ARG A 308 19.00 17.29 2.57
N THR A 309 20.12 16.59 2.74
CA THR A 309 21.32 16.73 1.89
C THR A 309 21.94 15.40 1.50
N ASN A 310 21.35 14.28 1.88
CA ASN A 310 21.85 12.95 1.57
C ASN A 310 20.69 11.99 1.28
N LEU A 311 20.98 10.97 0.48
CA LEU A 311 20.21 9.73 0.43
C LEU A 311 20.96 8.67 1.23
N HIS A 312 20.24 7.83 1.94
CA HIS A 312 20.78 6.64 2.61
C HIS A 312 20.11 5.39 2.04
N VAL A 313 20.90 4.33 1.88
CA VAL A 313 20.38 2.98 1.69
C VAL A 313 20.52 2.27 3.03
N VAL A 314 19.41 1.77 3.56
CA VAL A 314 19.31 1.14 4.87
C VAL A 314 18.95 -0.33 4.66
N ALA A 315 19.76 -1.23 5.20
CA ALA A 315 19.50 -2.65 5.12
C ALA A 315 18.37 -3.08 6.07
N ALA A 316 17.91 -4.31 5.88
CA ALA A 316 16.90 -4.98 6.71
C ALA A 316 17.18 -4.97 8.23
N ASP A 317 18.44 -4.82 8.66
CA ASP A 317 18.84 -4.74 10.08
C ASP A 317 18.89 -3.31 10.62
N GLY A 318 18.53 -2.30 9.82
CA GLY A 318 18.57 -0.88 10.16
C GLY A 318 19.94 -0.23 9.95
N SER A 319 20.95 -0.95 9.48
CA SER A 319 22.27 -0.38 9.22
C SER A 319 22.29 0.42 7.91
N VAL A 320 22.94 1.59 7.93
CA VAL A 320 23.18 2.38 6.70
C VAL A 320 24.32 1.76 5.92
N THR A 321 24.02 1.16 4.77
CA THR A 321 25.00 0.49 3.90
C THR A 321 25.62 1.43 2.87
N LYS A 322 24.89 2.48 2.49
CA LYS A 322 25.35 3.48 1.51
C LYS A 322 24.83 4.86 1.88
N THR A 323 25.65 5.88 1.63
CA THR A 323 25.25 7.29 1.72
C THR A 323 25.65 8.00 0.43
N LEU A 324 24.71 8.71 -0.18
CA LEU A 324 24.89 9.48 -1.41
C LEU A 324 24.63 10.96 -1.15
N PRO A 325 25.44 11.88 -1.69
CA PRO A 325 25.15 13.30 -1.58
C PRO A 325 23.89 13.65 -2.38
N PHE A 326 23.09 14.57 -1.85
CA PHE A 326 21.86 15.05 -2.47
C PHE A 326 21.78 16.57 -2.36
N THR A 327 21.44 17.21 -3.47
CA THR A 327 21.25 18.66 -3.50
C THR A 327 19.79 18.96 -3.84
N PRO A 328 18.96 19.37 -2.87
CA PRO A 328 17.55 19.68 -3.15
C PRO A 328 17.43 20.94 -4.03
N PRO A 329 16.27 21.18 -4.67
CA PRO A 329 16.07 22.39 -5.47
C PRO A 329 16.27 23.65 -4.61
N LYS A 330 16.94 24.67 -5.15
CA LYS A 330 17.36 25.89 -4.39
C LYS A 330 16.25 26.61 -3.62
N SER A 331 14.99 26.48 -4.03
CA SER A 331 13.83 27.12 -3.40
C SER A 331 13.19 26.29 -2.29
N THR A 332 13.78 25.15 -1.92
CA THR A 332 13.25 24.23 -0.91
C THR A 332 14.08 24.29 0.37
N ALA A 333 13.49 23.87 1.48
CA ALA A 333 14.15 23.75 2.76
C ALA A 333 13.70 22.45 3.45
N GLY A 334 14.60 21.85 4.25
CA GLY A 334 14.32 20.58 4.92
C GLY A 334 14.38 19.35 4.01
N GLN A 335 13.95 18.21 4.53
CA GLN A 335 13.73 16.98 3.76
C GLN A 335 12.44 17.08 2.92
N PRO A 336 12.27 16.25 1.86
CA PRO A 336 10.97 16.12 1.21
C PRO A 336 9.91 15.63 2.19
N THR A 337 8.65 15.95 1.90
CA THR A 337 7.49 15.63 2.76
C THR A 337 6.58 14.54 2.19
N VAL A 338 6.74 14.21 0.91
CA VAL A 338 5.93 13.20 0.19
C VAL A 338 6.79 12.58 -0.91
N SER A 339 6.47 11.35 -1.28
CA SER A 339 7.15 10.61 -2.35
C SER A 339 6.20 9.69 -3.11
N TRP A 340 6.54 9.40 -4.36
CA TRP A 340 5.90 8.38 -5.19
C TRP A 340 6.99 7.65 -5.99
N VAL A 341 6.90 6.32 -6.08
CA VAL A 341 7.80 5.54 -6.92
C VAL A 341 7.45 5.71 -8.40
N LEU A 342 8.46 5.89 -9.25
CA LEU A 342 8.29 5.99 -10.71
C LEU A 342 8.79 4.74 -11.43
N ASP A 343 9.94 4.22 -10.99
CA ASP A 343 10.53 2.96 -11.43
C ASP A 343 11.51 2.44 -10.35
N ASP A 344 12.23 1.36 -10.65
CA ASP A 344 13.24 0.71 -9.78
C ASP A 344 14.38 1.63 -9.30
N THR A 345 14.52 2.83 -9.85
CA THR A 345 15.63 3.76 -9.61
C THR A 345 15.20 5.22 -9.49
N HIS A 346 13.99 5.58 -9.90
CA HIS A 346 13.49 6.95 -9.90
C HIS A 346 12.30 7.09 -8.96
N VAL A 347 12.32 8.18 -8.20
CA VAL A 347 11.22 8.58 -7.33
C VAL A 347 10.84 10.03 -7.62
N LEU A 348 9.56 10.34 -7.52
CA LEU A 348 9.07 11.71 -7.44
C LEU A 348 9.01 12.11 -5.98
N VAL A 349 9.60 13.25 -5.61
CA VAL A 349 9.53 13.77 -4.24
C VAL A 349 9.04 15.22 -4.21
N GLY A 350 8.32 15.57 -3.15
CA GLY A 350 7.71 16.88 -2.97
C GLY A 350 8.20 17.63 -1.72
N TRP A 351 8.35 18.95 -1.84
CA TRP A 351 8.54 19.85 -0.70
C TRP A 351 7.38 20.82 -0.60
N LYS A 352 6.71 20.81 0.56
CA LYS A 352 5.68 21.79 0.89
C LYS A 352 6.34 23.12 1.28
N GLY A 353 5.83 24.23 0.75
CA GLY A 353 6.32 25.57 1.05
C GLY A 353 5.41 26.65 0.50
N THR A 354 5.88 27.91 0.49
CA THR A 354 5.14 29.03 -0.14
C THR A 354 4.94 28.83 -1.64
N THR A 355 5.85 28.10 -2.27
CA THR A 355 5.64 27.47 -3.58
C THR A 355 6.10 26.04 -3.45
N SER A 356 5.19 25.10 -3.66
CA SER A 356 5.50 23.68 -3.61
C SER A 356 6.39 23.29 -4.79
N VAL A 357 7.30 22.35 -4.58
CA VAL A 357 8.24 21.88 -5.60
C VAL A 357 8.18 20.37 -5.66
N LEU A 358 8.10 19.83 -6.87
CA LEU A 358 8.30 18.42 -7.15
C LEU A 358 9.65 18.23 -7.85
N ALA A 359 10.33 17.12 -7.57
CA ALA A 359 11.56 16.73 -8.25
C ALA A 359 11.58 15.24 -8.53
N ILE A 360 12.09 14.86 -9.70
CA ILE A 360 12.43 13.49 -10.05
C ILE A 360 13.86 13.25 -9.55
N VAL A 361 14.05 12.27 -8.68
CA VAL A 361 15.34 11.92 -8.09
C VAL A 361 15.73 10.53 -8.54
N ASP A 362 16.94 10.41 -9.11
CA ASP A 362 17.61 9.13 -9.32
C ASP A 362 18.21 8.69 -7.99
N THR A 363 17.64 7.64 -7.40
CA THR A 363 18.02 7.07 -6.10
C THR A 363 19.40 6.41 -6.13
N THR A 364 19.92 6.04 -7.30
CA THR A 364 21.23 5.39 -7.45
C THR A 364 22.38 6.39 -7.42
N THR A 365 22.13 7.62 -7.90
CA THR A 365 23.13 8.69 -7.98
C THR A 365 22.88 9.86 -7.02
N GLY A 366 21.68 9.99 -6.47
CA GLY A 366 21.26 11.14 -5.65
C GLY A 366 21.04 12.41 -6.46
N LYS A 367 20.95 12.32 -7.79
CA LYS A 367 20.80 13.48 -8.67
C LYS A 367 19.33 13.77 -8.97
N ILE A 368 19.02 15.06 -9.11
CA ILE A 368 17.73 15.52 -9.60
C ILE A 368 17.76 15.52 -11.13
N ALA A 369 16.88 14.74 -11.74
CA ALA A 369 16.72 14.66 -13.19
C ALA A 369 15.93 15.87 -13.73
N ALA A 370 14.82 16.22 -13.07
CA ALA A 370 14.06 17.45 -13.31
C ALA A 370 13.35 17.90 -12.03
N SER A 371 12.98 19.17 -11.99
CA SER A 371 12.14 19.73 -10.93
C SER A 371 11.17 20.75 -11.50
N SER A 372 9.97 20.84 -10.92
CA SER A 372 8.96 21.82 -11.31
C SER A 372 8.27 22.40 -10.10
N LYS A 373 7.86 23.67 -10.22
CA LYS A 373 7.03 24.34 -9.22
C LYS A 373 5.59 23.97 -9.49
N VAL A 374 4.88 23.56 -8.45
CA VAL A 374 3.46 23.26 -8.51
C VAL A 374 2.70 24.12 -7.51
N ARG A 375 1.43 24.38 -7.83
CA ARG A 375 0.57 25.19 -6.96
C ARG A 375 0.39 24.51 -5.60
N ASN A 376 0.00 23.24 -5.63
CA ASN A 376 -0.14 22.36 -4.48
C ASN A 376 0.57 21.05 -4.81
N LEU A 377 1.10 20.38 -3.78
CA LEU A 377 1.51 18.99 -3.93
C LEU A 377 0.26 18.12 -4.10
N PRO A 378 0.33 17.05 -4.93
CA PRO A 378 -0.64 15.96 -4.88
C PRO A 378 -0.75 15.39 -3.46
N ARG A 379 -1.87 14.73 -3.18
CA ARG A 379 -2.01 13.98 -1.92
C ARG A 379 -1.02 12.82 -1.90
N GLU A 380 -0.48 12.48 -0.74
CA GLU A 380 0.47 11.37 -0.62
C GLU A 380 -0.16 10.05 -1.05
N GLU A 381 -1.47 9.90 -0.80
CA GLU A 381 -2.28 8.74 -1.19
C GLU A 381 -2.81 8.82 -2.63
N ALA A 382 -2.36 9.78 -3.45
CA ALA A 382 -2.79 9.87 -4.84
C ALA A 382 -2.08 8.81 -5.68
N ASP A 383 -2.89 8.03 -6.41
CA ASP A 383 -2.39 6.99 -7.31
C ASP A 383 -1.52 7.56 -8.42
N ILE A 384 -0.41 6.88 -8.68
CA ILE A 384 0.47 7.16 -9.80
C ILE A 384 0.32 6.08 -10.86
N LEU A 385 -0.08 6.47 -12.06
CA LEU A 385 -0.08 5.58 -13.21
C LEU A 385 1.33 5.60 -13.80
N SER A 386 2.08 4.50 -13.73
CA SER A 386 3.46 4.40 -14.22
C SER A 386 3.61 3.44 -15.41
N ASP A 387 4.38 3.87 -16.42
CA ASP A 387 4.83 3.06 -17.56
C ASP A 387 6.37 3.02 -17.48
N PRO A 388 6.93 2.02 -16.77
CA PRO A 388 8.37 1.91 -16.56
C PRO A 388 9.15 1.71 -17.87
N ASN A 389 8.54 1.10 -18.89
CA ASN A 389 9.20 0.85 -20.17
C ASN A 389 9.47 2.16 -20.92
N SER A 390 8.48 3.05 -20.93
CA SER A 390 8.59 4.36 -21.58
C SER A 390 9.17 5.44 -20.66
N LYS A 391 9.38 5.12 -19.38
CA LYS A 391 9.86 6.03 -18.35
C LYS A 391 8.96 7.25 -18.21
N THR A 392 7.66 7.00 -18.13
CA THR A 392 6.64 8.04 -18.01
C THR A 392 5.63 7.67 -16.95
N ALA A 393 5.06 8.67 -16.29
CA ALA A 393 4.00 8.47 -15.32
C ALA A 393 3.00 9.63 -15.36
N VAL A 394 1.81 9.40 -14.80
CA VAL A 394 0.83 10.44 -14.51
C VAL A 394 0.42 10.34 -13.04
N LEU A 395 0.53 11.47 -12.33
CA LEU A 395 0.04 11.62 -10.96
C LEU A 395 -1.03 12.72 -10.95
N GLU A 396 -2.28 12.35 -10.71
CA GLU A 396 -3.45 13.22 -10.88
C GLU A 396 -3.46 13.91 -12.27
N ARG A 397 -3.11 15.21 -12.31
CA ARG A 397 -3.01 16.03 -13.54
C ARG A 397 -1.58 16.41 -13.88
N LEU A 398 -0.60 15.66 -13.40
CA LEU A 398 0.83 15.89 -13.66
C LEU A 398 1.35 14.79 -14.58
N ALA A 399 1.79 15.18 -15.77
CA ALA A 399 2.59 14.34 -16.63
C ALA A 399 4.05 14.39 -16.17
N ILE A 400 4.64 13.21 -16.03
CA ILE A 400 6.01 12.99 -15.56
C ILE A 400 6.72 12.19 -16.65
N ASN A 401 7.82 12.74 -17.16
CA ASN A 401 8.78 12.03 -17.99
C ASN A 401 10.08 11.94 -17.21
N HIS A 402 10.58 10.74 -16.96
CA HIS A 402 11.86 10.48 -16.28
C HIS A 402 12.86 9.74 -17.18
N GLY A 403 12.60 9.71 -18.50
CA GLY A 403 13.51 9.19 -19.52
C GLY A 403 14.59 10.21 -19.94
N ASP A 404 14.98 10.18 -21.21
CA ASP A 404 16.12 10.98 -21.72
C ASP A 404 15.91 12.50 -21.66
N LYS A 405 14.67 12.96 -21.58
CA LYS A 405 14.30 14.37 -21.45
C LYS A 405 13.39 14.56 -20.23
N PRO A 406 13.95 14.48 -19.01
CA PRO A 406 13.14 14.52 -17.80
C PRO A 406 12.35 15.82 -17.69
N ALA A 407 11.07 15.72 -17.36
CA ALA A 407 10.16 16.87 -17.24
C ALA A 407 8.95 16.53 -16.37
N ILE A 408 8.42 17.56 -15.69
CA ILE A 408 7.17 17.50 -14.93
C ILE A 408 6.28 18.63 -15.43
N LYS A 409 5.08 18.33 -15.92
CA LYS A 409 4.17 19.31 -16.51
C LYS A 409 2.72 19.02 -16.14
N THR A 410 1.95 20.07 -15.89
CA THR A 410 0.51 19.95 -15.68
C THR A 410 -0.21 19.66 -17.00
N LEU A 411 -1.09 18.67 -16.98
CA LEU A 411 -2.07 18.35 -18.02
C LEU A 411 -3.34 19.16 -17.75
N GLU A 412 -3.53 20.21 -18.55
CA GLU A 412 -4.74 21.03 -18.48
C GLU A 412 -5.93 20.24 -19.04
N ASP A 413 -6.98 20.17 -18.24
CA ASP A 413 -8.29 19.56 -18.45
C ASP A 413 -8.31 18.10 -18.91
N PHE A 414 -7.24 17.37 -18.66
CA PHE A 414 -7.13 15.97 -18.99
C PHE A 414 -7.09 15.10 -17.73
N GLN A 415 -7.94 14.08 -17.68
CA GLN A 415 -7.96 13.08 -16.62
C GLN A 415 -7.54 11.74 -17.22
N THR A 416 -6.38 11.25 -16.80
CA THR A 416 -5.82 10.00 -17.34
C THR A 416 -6.55 8.79 -16.75
N THR A 417 -6.87 7.82 -17.60
CA THR A 417 -7.43 6.51 -17.20
C THR A 417 -6.38 5.41 -17.26
N THR A 418 -5.48 5.45 -18.24
CA THR A 418 -4.41 4.47 -18.43
C THR A 418 -3.26 5.08 -19.22
N ILE A 419 -2.07 4.50 -19.08
CA ILE A 419 -0.91 4.85 -19.89
C ILE A 419 -0.30 3.60 -20.54
N HIS A 420 0.21 3.75 -21.75
CA HIS A 420 0.90 2.69 -22.48
C HIS A 420 1.80 3.28 -23.56
N GLU A 421 3.01 2.76 -23.74
CA GLU A 421 4.02 3.26 -24.69
C GLU A 421 4.26 4.79 -24.58
N GLY A 422 4.20 5.33 -23.37
CA GLY A 422 4.37 6.77 -23.12
C GLY A 422 3.22 7.64 -23.64
N ILE A 423 2.07 7.03 -23.94
CA ILE A 423 0.83 7.71 -24.28
C ILE A 423 -0.14 7.57 -23.11
N ALA A 424 -0.63 8.69 -22.60
CA ALA A 424 -1.74 8.73 -21.67
C ALA A 424 -3.06 8.77 -22.45
N TYR A 425 -3.98 7.89 -22.09
CA TYR A 425 -5.35 7.84 -22.57
C TYR A 425 -6.27 8.28 -21.44
N GLY A 426 -7.34 8.98 -21.78
CA GLY A 426 -8.23 9.50 -20.75
C GLY A 426 -9.27 10.47 -21.27
N GLU A 427 -9.90 11.15 -20.33
CA GLU A 427 -11.00 12.07 -20.57
C GLU A 427 -10.52 13.50 -20.78
N PHE A 428 -11.15 14.18 -21.74
CA PHE A 428 -10.98 15.62 -22.02
C PHE A 428 -12.36 16.24 -22.28
N PRO A 429 -12.58 17.57 -22.09
CA PRO A 429 -13.92 18.17 -22.20
C PRO A 429 -14.61 17.97 -23.54
N GLU A 430 -13.85 17.72 -24.61
CA GLU A 430 -14.36 17.51 -25.97
C GLU A 430 -14.61 16.03 -26.30
N GLY A 431 -14.28 15.11 -25.38
CA GLY A 431 -14.37 13.66 -25.55
C GLY A 431 -13.08 12.93 -25.15
N PRO A 432 -13.05 11.60 -25.31
CA PRO A 432 -11.86 10.81 -25.02
C PRO A 432 -10.68 11.26 -25.89
N ALA A 433 -9.51 11.33 -25.27
CA ALA A 433 -8.32 11.92 -25.86
C ALA A 433 -7.05 11.14 -25.49
N ALA A 434 -5.97 11.44 -26.21
CA ALA A 434 -4.64 10.95 -25.90
C ALA A 434 -3.62 12.09 -25.76
N VAL A 435 -2.61 11.89 -24.90
CA VAL A 435 -1.48 12.79 -24.69
C VAL A 435 -0.19 12.00 -24.81
N ASN A 436 0.75 12.45 -25.62
CA ASN A 436 2.10 11.87 -25.66
C ASN A 436 2.94 12.45 -24.50
N LEU A 437 3.26 11.62 -23.51
CA LEU A 437 4.01 12.01 -22.31
C LEU A 437 5.50 12.22 -22.58
N LEU A 438 6.05 11.60 -23.63
CA LEU A 438 7.45 11.77 -24.03
C LEU A 438 7.74 13.18 -24.58
N THR A 439 6.74 13.77 -25.23
CA THR A 439 6.82 15.10 -25.86
C THR A 439 6.00 16.17 -25.12
N LEU A 440 5.11 15.74 -24.21
CA LEU A 440 4.24 16.58 -23.41
C LEU A 440 3.36 17.52 -24.25
N THR A 441 2.80 16.99 -25.34
CA THR A 441 1.86 17.69 -26.23
C THR A 441 0.54 18.00 -25.52
N LYS A 442 -0.30 18.82 -26.14
CA LYS A 442 -1.68 19.01 -25.66
C LYS A 442 -2.50 17.72 -25.89
N PRO A 443 -3.54 17.46 -25.07
CA PRO A 443 -4.52 16.42 -25.35
C PRO A 443 -5.09 16.58 -26.75
N THR A 444 -5.20 15.45 -27.47
CA THR A 444 -5.82 15.39 -28.79
C THR A 444 -7.07 14.53 -28.70
N PRO A 445 -8.28 15.15 -28.74
CA PRO A 445 -9.53 14.43 -28.78
C PRO A 445 -9.64 13.58 -30.04
N TRP A 446 -10.33 12.46 -29.93
CA TRP A 446 -10.60 11.61 -31.08
C TRP A 446 -11.73 12.20 -31.93
N ALA A 447 -11.48 12.39 -33.23
CA ALA A 447 -12.31 13.21 -34.12
C ALA A 447 -13.78 12.78 -34.28
N THR A 448 -14.15 11.56 -33.86
CA THR A 448 -15.49 10.98 -34.06
C THR A 448 -16.31 10.83 -32.78
N TYR A 449 -15.78 11.23 -31.63
CA TYR A 449 -16.41 10.93 -30.34
C TYR A 449 -16.76 12.19 -29.55
N THR A 450 -17.63 12.00 -28.57
CA THR A 450 -18.26 13.05 -27.76
C THR A 450 -17.82 12.94 -26.30
N ALA A 451 -18.14 13.97 -25.50
CA ALA A 451 -17.91 13.98 -24.06
C ALA A 451 -18.71 12.93 -23.27
N GLU A 452 -19.65 12.22 -23.90
CA GLU A 452 -20.41 11.13 -23.28
C GLU A 452 -19.75 9.76 -23.49
N ASP A 453 -18.78 9.66 -24.40
CA ASP A 453 -18.06 8.41 -24.69
C ASP A 453 -16.91 8.21 -23.70
N PRO A 454 -16.82 7.06 -22.99
CA PRO A 454 -15.74 6.82 -22.06
C PRO A 454 -14.43 6.49 -22.79
N ALA A 455 -13.31 6.94 -22.21
CA ALA A 455 -11.98 6.48 -22.54
C ALA A 455 -11.76 5.01 -22.12
N PRO A 456 -10.83 4.29 -22.74
CA PRO A 456 -10.51 2.92 -22.38
C PRO A 456 -9.96 2.85 -20.94
N ASN A 457 -10.31 1.76 -20.26
CA ASN A 457 -9.82 1.48 -18.92
C ASN A 457 -8.37 1.01 -18.93
N LEU A 458 -7.94 0.33 -20.00
CA LEU A 458 -6.58 -0.16 -20.16
C LEU A 458 -6.23 -0.24 -21.65
N VAL A 459 -4.98 0.07 -21.99
CA VAL A 459 -4.41 -0.11 -23.33
C VAL A 459 -3.10 -0.90 -23.21
N THR A 460 -2.86 -1.78 -24.17
CA THR A 460 -1.68 -2.65 -24.26
C THR A 460 -1.19 -2.69 -25.71
N ASP A 461 -0.09 -3.40 -25.98
CA ASP A 461 0.47 -3.52 -27.34
C ASP A 461 -0.53 -4.12 -28.33
N ASP A 462 -1.33 -5.09 -27.88
CA ASP A 462 -2.21 -5.91 -28.71
C ASP A 462 -3.70 -5.63 -28.51
N ALA A 463 -4.08 -4.93 -27.43
CA ALA A 463 -5.48 -4.74 -27.10
C ALA A 463 -5.81 -3.44 -26.34
N ALA A 464 -7.06 -3.02 -26.49
CA ALA A 464 -7.72 -2.03 -25.64
C ALA A 464 -8.86 -2.69 -24.87
N TYR A 465 -9.02 -2.34 -23.60
CA TYR A 465 -10.05 -2.88 -22.72
C TYR A 465 -10.99 -1.76 -22.28
N VAL A 466 -12.29 -2.06 -22.35
CA VAL A 466 -13.33 -1.13 -21.92
C VAL A 466 -14.33 -1.85 -21.03
N VAL A 467 -14.65 -1.24 -19.91
CA VAL A 467 -15.78 -1.57 -19.05
C VAL A 467 -16.89 -0.56 -19.30
N THR A 468 -18.03 -1.01 -19.81
CA THR A 468 -19.15 -0.11 -20.14
C THR A 468 -20.50 -0.73 -19.76
N PRO A 469 -21.45 0.08 -19.25
CA PRO A 469 -22.79 -0.39 -18.96
C PRO A 469 -23.57 -0.72 -20.23
N MET A 470 -24.29 -1.84 -20.22
CA MET A 470 -25.23 -2.26 -21.24
C MET A 470 -26.55 -2.70 -20.58
N LEU A 471 -27.59 -1.88 -20.70
CA LEU A 471 -28.88 -2.08 -20.04
C LEU A 471 -28.75 -2.31 -18.52
N ASP A 472 -29.01 -3.52 -18.04
CA ASP A 472 -28.96 -3.94 -16.64
C ASP A 472 -27.62 -4.58 -16.25
N GLN A 473 -26.65 -4.63 -17.16
CA GLN A 473 -25.36 -5.27 -16.97
C GLN A 473 -24.20 -4.29 -17.17
N THR A 474 -23.04 -4.61 -16.60
CA THR A 474 -21.77 -3.98 -16.92
C THR A 474 -20.90 -5.03 -17.61
N VAL A 475 -20.31 -4.69 -18.76
CA VAL A 475 -19.58 -5.64 -19.60
C VAL A 475 -18.18 -5.13 -19.84
N LEU A 476 -17.21 -6.02 -19.67
CA LEU A 476 -15.82 -5.85 -20.05
C LEU A 476 -15.61 -6.39 -21.46
N TYR A 477 -15.08 -5.55 -22.34
CA TYR A 477 -14.75 -5.87 -23.72
C TYR A 477 -13.23 -5.83 -23.92
N ARG A 478 -12.69 -6.79 -24.67
CA ARG A 478 -11.35 -6.69 -25.25
C ARG A 478 -11.46 -6.42 -26.75
N ALA A 479 -10.90 -5.31 -27.19
CA ALA A 479 -10.69 -5.00 -28.60
C ALA A 479 -9.25 -5.33 -29.00
N GLU A 480 -9.06 -6.04 -30.12
CA GLU A 480 -7.74 -6.30 -30.67
C GLU A 480 -7.25 -5.08 -31.47
N ARG A 481 -5.94 -4.88 -31.50
CA ARG A 481 -5.31 -3.89 -32.38
C ARG A 481 -5.52 -4.32 -33.83
N SER A 482 -6.15 -3.45 -34.63
CA SER A 482 -6.33 -3.67 -36.07
C SER A 482 -5.01 -3.39 -36.79
N GLU A 483 -4.53 -4.35 -37.58
CA GLU A 483 -3.37 -4.17 -38.47
C GLU A 483 -3.54 -3.03 -39.49
#